data_AF-A0A954EJG0-F1
#
_entry.id   AF-A0A954EJG0-F1
#
_cell.length_a   1.000
_cell.length_b   1.000
_cell.length_c   1.000
_cell.angle_alpha   90.00
_cell.angle_beta   90.00
_cell.angle_gamma   90.00
#
_symmetry.space_group_name_H-M   'P 1'
#
loop_
_entity.id
_entity.type
_entity.pdbx_description
1 polymer ?
#
loop_
_entity_poly.entity_id
_entity_poly.type
_entity_poly.pdbx_seq_one_letter_code
_entity_poly.pdbx_strand_id
1 'polypeptide(L)'
;MSAETPITVTLGSDTRETFEAGHYRATFKEFTGPVQGEPTQYTDGKPSVYYKFEFLGEDGKTHVGFCDQPKSGPKIGERSNKFGRWLAGLAGKPMTQEFSITPSDFYGKPYLLFYSPNAKGRITLNTFSPAE
;
A
#
# COMPACT_ATOMS: atom_id res chain seq x y z
N MET A 1 -1.97 -6.15 31.39
CA MET A 1 -2.86 -6.01 30.22
C MET A 1 -2.75 -4.56 29.80
N SER A 2 -2.00 -4.26 28.74
CA SER A 2 -1.83 -2.87 28.28
C SER A 2 -2.83 -2.65 27.14
N ALA A 3 -3.76 -1.71 27.35
CA ALA A 3 -4.70 -1.30 26.33
C ALA A 3 -3.93 -0.79 25.11
N GLU A 4 -4.10 -1.46 23.97
CA GLU A 4 -3.53 -1.03 22.69
C GLU A 4 -4.12 0.34 22.36
N THR A 5 -3.27 1.35 22.40
CA THR A 5 -3.69 2.72 22.09
C THR A 5 -3.99 2.76 20.59
N PRO A 6 -5.18 3.19 20.15
CA PRO A 6 -5.48 3.26 18.72
C PRO A 6 -4.63 4.35 18.08
N ILE A 7 -3.85 4.01 17.06
CA ILE A 7 -2.89 4.93 16.42
C ILE A 7 -3.42 5.39 15.07
N THR A 8 -3.49 6.71 14.93
CA THR A 8 -3.99 7.42 13.76
C THR A 8 -3.13 7.21 12.52
N VAL A 9 -3.75 6.89 11.38
CA VAL A 9 -3.11 6.81 10.06
C VAL A 9 -3.46 8.04 9.24
N THR A 10 -2.47 8.60 8.55
CA THR A 10 -2.65 9.74 7.65
C THR A 10 -2.83 9.25 6.21
N LEU A 11 -3.97 9.55 5.59
CA LEU A 11 -4.33 9.18 4.22
C LEU A 11 -4.29 10.44 3.32
N GLY A 12 -3.10 10.97 3.02
CA GLY A 12 -2.95 12.23 2.26
C GLY A 12 -2.86 13.49 3.15
N SER A 13 -2.83 14.68 2.55
CA SER A 13 -2.55 15.93 3.27
C SER A 13 -3.57 16.24 4.38
N ASP A 14 -4.85 15.89 4.19
CA ASP A 14 -5.93 16.47 5.01
C ASP A 14 -6.93 15.47 5.62
N THR A 15 -6.81 14.16 5.37
CA THR A 15 -7.66 13.14 6.02
C THR A 15 -6.84 12.17 6.87
N ARG A 16 -7.21 12.06 8.15
CA ARG A 16 -6.60 11.15 9.11
C ARG A 16 -7.67 10.20 9.61
N GLU A 17 -7.54 8.93 9.29
CA GLU A 17 -8.40 7.87 9.81
C GLU A 17 -7.58 6.91 10.66
N THR A 18 -8.11 6.55 11.82
CA THR A 18 -7.45 5.64 12.75
C THR A 18 -7.82 4.21 12.38
N PHE A 19 -6.80 3.39 12.13
CA PHE A 19 -6.94 1.95 11.92
C PHE A 19 -6.25 1.20 13.05
N GLU A 20 -6.82 0.06 13.44
CA GLU A 20 -6.16 -0.86 14.37
C GLU A 20 -5.23 -1.80 13.59
N ALA A 21 -4.30 -2.43 14.30
CA ALA A 21 -3.53 -3.53 13.71
C ALA A 21 -4.47 -4.72 13.48
N GLY A 22 -4.32 -5.40 12.34
CA GLY A 22 -5.18 -6.53 12.00
C GLY A 22 -5.43 -6.68 10.52
N HIS A 23 -6.53 -7.36 10.20
CA HIS A 23 -6.91 -7.72 8.84
C HIS A 23 -8.28 -7.14 8.49
N TYR A 24 -8.39 -6.55 7.29
CA TYR A 24 -9.62 -5.92 6.82
C TYR A 24 -9.97 -6.43 5.42
N ARG A 25 -11.26 -6.69 5.18
CA ARG A 25 -11.76 -7.03 3.84
C ARG A 25 -12.07 -5.75 3.07
N ALA A 26 -11.60 -5.69 1.83
CA ALA A 26 -11.82 -4.54 0.95
C ALA A 26 -11.85 -4.98 -0.52
N THR A 27 -12.47 -4.18 -1.37
CA THR A 27 -12.41 -4.34 -2.82
C THR A 27 -11.34 -3.44 -3.41
N PHE A 28 -10.55 -3.95 -4.36
CA PHE A 28 -9.56 -3.12 -5.02
C PHE A 28 -10.23 -2.11 -5.92
N LYS A 29 -9.95 -0.83 -5.69
CA LYS A 29 -10.65 0.27 -6.34
C LYS A 29 -9.83 0.85 -7.48
N GLU A 30 -8.58 1.22 -7.20
CA GLU A 30 -7.76 1.94 -8.17
C GLU A 30 -6.26 1.74 -7.94
N PHE A 31 -5.51 1.70 -9.04
CA PHE A 31 -4.08 1.95 -9.05
C PHE A 31 -3.81 3.27 -9.75
N THR A 32 -3.66 4.34 -8.99
CA THR A 32 -3.22 5.61 -9.56
C THR A 32 -1.72 5.53 -9.85
N GLY A 33 -1.32 6.03 -11.02
CA GLY A 33 0.07 6.13 -11.44
C GLY A 33 0.92 7.02 -10.51
N PRO A 34 2.10 7.48 -10.96
CA PRO A 34 3.00 8.24 -10.10
C PRO A 34 2.33 9.52 -9.55
N VAL A 35 2.15 9.57 -8.23
CA VAL A 35 1.73 10.73 -7.44
C VAL A 35 2.96 11.45 -6.93
N GLN A 36 3.00 12.78 -7.10
CA GLN A 36 4.05 13.61 -6.52
C GLN A 36 3.69 13.96 -5.08
N GLY A 37 4.54 13.58 -4.13
CA GLY A 37 4.47 14.05 -2.76
C GLY A 37 5.24 15.34 -2.56
N GLU A 38 4.92 16.03 -1.47
CA GLU A 38 5.55 17.29 -1.09
C GLU A 38 7.07 17.16 -0.93
N PRO A 39 7.85 18.18 -1.31
CA PRO A 39 9.26 18.26 -0.97
C PRO A 39 9.46 18.19 0.54
N THR A 40 10.40 17.37 0.99
CA THR A 40 10.76 17.27 2.41
C THR A 40 12.24 17.53 2.61
N GLN A 41 12.64 17.82 3.84
CA GLN A 41 14.06 17.89 4.23
C GLN A 41 14.82 16.57 3.98
N TYR A 42 14.11 15.45 3.81
CA TYR A 42 14.69 14.14 3.53
C TYR A 42 14.87 13.87 2.04
N THR A 43 14.39 14.76 1.18
CA THR A 43 14.40 14.61 -0.29
C THR A 43 15.21 15.71 -0.97
N ASP A 44 16.03 16.47 -0.23
CA ASP A 44 16.80 17.63 -0.70
C ASP A 44 15.94 18.62 -1.51
N GLY A 45 14.70 18.86 -1.05
CA GLY A 45 13.78 19.77 -1.73
C GLY A 45 13.23 19.24 -3.06
N LYS A 46 13.51 17.98 -3.44
CA LYS A 46 12.90 17.34 -4.60
C LYS A 46 11.57 16.69 -4.21
N PRO A 47 10.50 16.84 -5.01
CA PRO A 47 9.27 16.10 -4.79
C PRO A 47 9.54 14.59 -4.94
N SER A 48 9.03 13.80 -4.01
CA SER A 48 9.11 12.34 -4.12
C SER A 48 7.99 11.80 -4.98
N VAL A 49 8.27 10.76 -5.76
CA VAL A 49 7.26 10.11 -6.60
C VAL A 49 6.87 8.79 -5.97
N TYR A 50 5.58 8.59 -5.76
CA TYR A 50 5.00 7.40 -5.16
C TYR A 50 3.91 6.83 -6.05
N TYR A 51 3.70 5.53 -6.00
CA TYR A 51 2.53 4.89 -6.56
C TYR A 51 1.51 4.63 -5.46
N LYS A 52 0.22 4.74 -5.79
CA LYS A 52 -0.88 4.65 -4.83
C LYS A 52 -1.88 3.59 -5.26
N PHE A 53 -2.20 2.72 -4.30
CA PHE A 53 -3.20 1.65 -4.41
C PHE A 53 -4.35 1.99 -3.48
N GLU A 54 -5.56 2.03 -4.01
CA GLU A 54 -6.79 2.29 -3.25
C GLU A 54 -7.65 1.04 -3.15
N PHE A 55 -8.23 0.85 -1.97
CA PHE A 55 -9.20 -0.20 -1.70
C PHE A 55 -10.41 0.42 -1.00
N LEU A 56 -11.59 -0.10 -1.30
CA LEU A 56 -12.83 0.25 -0.61
C LEU A 56 -13.17 -0.84 0.40
N GLY A 57 -13.05 -0.52 1.69
CA GLY A 57 -13.35 -1.41 2.80
C GLY A 57 -14.84 -1.72 2.90
N GLU A 58 -15.16 -2.90 3.44
CA GLU A 58 -16.55 -3.27 3.77
C GLU A 58 -17.17 -2.36 4.84
N ASP A 59 -16.32 -1.68 5.62
CA ASP A 59 -16.70 -0.64 6.57
C ASP A 59 -17.04 0.72 5.91
N GLY A 60 -17.03 0.78 4.58
CA GLY A 60 -17.31 1.98 3.80
C GLY A 60 -16.14 2.96 3.70
N LYS A 61 -14.97 2.64 4.26
CA LYS A 61 -13.79 3.51 4.27
C LYS A 61 -12.86 3.23 3.10
N THR A 62 -12.07 4.25 2.72
CA THR A 62 -11.03 4.08 1.69
C THR A 62 -9.69 3.76 2.36
N HIS A 63 -9.17 2.57 2.07
CA HIS A 63 -7.85 2.15 2.49
C HIS A 63 -6.84 2.48 1.42
N VAL A 64 -5.73 3.13 1.80
CA VAL A 64 -4.68 3.53 0.85
C VAL A 64 -3.35 2.91 1.21
N GLY A 65 -2.70 2.39 0.18
CA GLY A 65 -1.31 2.00 0.21
C GLY A 65 -0.45 2.90 -0.67
N PHE A 66 0.73 3.28 -0.18
CA PHE A 66 1.78 3.92 -0.98
C PHE A 66 3.02 3.02 -1.13
N CYS A 67 3.62 3.02 -2.31
CA CYS A 67 4.93 2.44 -2.56
C CYS A 67 5.83 3.38 -3.38
N ASP A 68 7.10 3.43 -3.04
CA ASP A 68 8.08 4.32 -3.69
C ASP A 68 8.24 3.99 -5.18
N GLN A 69 8.54 5.02 -5.97
CA GLN A 69 9.11 4.82 -7.30
C GLN A 69 10.41 3.99 -7.18
N PRO A 70 10.63 2.98 -8.04
CA PRO A 70 11.88 2.21 -8.03
C PRO A 70 13.08 3.17 -8.18
N LYS A 71 13.96 3.25 -7.15
CA LYS A 71 15.17 4.13 -7.15
C LYS A 71 16.12 3.86 -8.33
N SER A 72 16.03 2.65 -8.87
CA SER A 72 16.43 2.23 -10.20
C SER A 72 15.22 1.49 -10.77
N GLY A 73 14.92 1.57 -12.07
CA GLY A 73 13.79 0.89 -12.72
C GLY A 73 13.61 -0.58 -12.29
N PRO A 74 12.46 -1.22 -12.57
CA PRO A 74 12.08 -2.51 -11.99
C PRO A 74 13.20 -3.56 -12.19
N LYS A 75 14.02 -3.77 -11.15
CA LYS A 75 15.00 -4.85 -11.12
C LYS A 75 14.33 -6.00 -10.39
N ILE A 76 14.04 -7.04 -11.16
CA ILE A 76 13.81 -8.37 -10.63
C ILE A 76 15.19 -8.87 -10.22
N GLY A 77 15.52 -8.76 -8.93
CA GLY A 77 16.84 -9.11 -8.40
C GLY A 77 17.18 -8.44 -7.06
N GLU A 78 17.29 -9.28 -6.03
CA GLU A 78 17.89 -9.13 -4.70
C GLU A 78 17.39 -8.09 -3.69
N ARG A 79 16.64 -7.04 -4.04
CA ARG A 79 15.87 -6.25 -3.04
C ARG A 79 14.56 -5.76 -3.66
N SER A 80 13.61 -6.68 -3.80
CA SER A 80 12.24 -6.44 -4.29
C SER A 80 11.67 -5.13 -3.73
N ASN A 81 11.47 -4.13 -4.59
CA ASN A 81 10.84 -2.87 -4.21
C ASN A 81 9.39 -3.13 -3.77
N LYS A 82 8.85 -2.26 -2.89
CA LYS A 82 7.49 -2.42 -2.33
C LYS A 82 6.43 -2.53 -3.44
N PHE A 83 6.66 -1.84 -4.56
CA PHE A 83 5.80 -1.88 -5.73
C PHE A 83 5.64 -3.29 -6.33
N GLY A 84 6.74 -3.99 -6.63
CA GLY A 84 6.70 -5.34 -7.18
C GLY A 84 5.99 -6.33 -6.25
N ARG A 85 6.17 -6.19 -4.93
CA ARG A 85 5.45 -7.02 -3.94
C ARG A 85 3.94 -6.82 -4.01
N TRP A 86 3.51 -5.58 -4.21
CA TRP A 86 2.09 -5.24 -4.27
C TRP A 86 1.44 -5.66 -5.58
N LEU A 87 2.16 -5.57 -6.71
CA LEU A 87 1.72 -6.17 -7.96
C LEU A 87 1.57 -7.70 -7.83
N ALA A 88 2.53 -8.37 -7.18
CA ALA A 88 2.44 -9.81 -6.90
C ALA A 88 1.22 -10.13 -6.01
N GLY A 89 0.99 -9.31 -4.99
CA GLY A 89 -0.18 -9.39 -4.11
C GLY A 89 -1.51 -9.24 -4.87
N LEU A 90 -1.60 -8.31 -5.83
CA LEU A 90 -2.79 -8.19 -6.69
C LEU A 90 -3.06 -9.49 -7.46
N ALA A 91 -2.02 -10.09 -8.03
CA ALA A 91 -2.17 -11.28 -8.84
C ALA A 91 -2.26 -12.59 -8.03
N GLY A 92 -2.11 -12.55 -6.70
CA GLY A 92 -1.99 -13.75 -5.87
C GLY A 92 -0.77 -14.61 -6.24
N LYS A 93 0.30 -14.00 -6.77
CA LYS A 93 1.46 -14.73 -7.30
C LYS A 93 2.67 -14.60 -6.37
N PRO A 94 3.51 -15.65 -6.29
CA PRO A 94 4.81 -15.53 -5.64
C PRO A 94 5.74 -14.63 -6.45
N MET A 95 6.65 -13.93 -5.77
CA MET A 95 7.67 -13.05 -6.41
C MET A 95 8.87 -13.83 -6.95
N THR A 96 8.63 -14.99 -7.56
CA THR A 96 9.69 -15.92 -7.97
C THR A 96 9.87 -15.99 -9.48
N GLN A 97 9.04 -15.29 -10.26
CA GLN A 97 9.07 -15.30 -11.72
C GLN A 97 8.79 -13.90 -12.27
N GLU A 98 9.28 -13.60 -13.48
CA GLU A 98 8.82 -12.43 -14.23
C GLU A 98 7.35 -12.62 -14.64
N PHE A 99 6.52 -11.63 -14.37
CA PHE A 99 5.13 -11.60 -14.82
C PHE A 99 4.72 -10.17 -15.11
N SER A 100 3.81 -10.02 -16.07
CA SER A 100 3.13 -8.75 -16.33
C SER A 100 1.73 -8.81 -15.72
N ILE A 101 1.29 -7.69 -15.15
CA ILE A 101 -0.09 -7.50 -14.74
C ILE A 101 -0.60 -6.18 -15.29
N THR A 102 -1.89 -6.15 -15.63
CA THR A 102 -2.62 -4.91 -15.87
C THR A 102 -3.49 -4.65 -14.65
N PRO A 103 -3.19 -3.65 -13.79
CA PRO A 103 -3.91 -3.45 -12.54
C PRO A 103 -5.43 -3.29 -12.68
N SER A 104 -5.90 -2.75 -13.81
CA SER A 104 -7.34 -2.62 -14.12
C SER A 104 -8.08 -3.96 -14.15
N ASP A 105 -7.39 -5.07 -14.47
CA ASP A 105 -7.98 -6.41 -14.51
C ASP A 105 -8.39 -6.92 -13.12
N PHE A 106 -8.04 -6.17 -12.07
CA PHE A 106 -8.27 -6.52 -10.69
C PHE A 106 -9.27 -5.58 -9.99
N TYR A 107 -9.79 -4.56 -10.69
CA TYR A 107 -10.75 -3.62 -10.12
C TYR A 107 -12.05 -4.34 -9.71
N GLY A 108 -12.57 -3.97 -8.54
CA GLY A 108 -13.74 -4.57 -7.90
C GLY A 108 -13.49 -5.93 -7.25
N LYS A 109 -12.31 -6.53 -7.38
CA LYS A 109 -12.02 -7.84 -6.76
C LYS A 109 -11.77 -7.71 -5.25
N PRO A 110 -12.15 -8.71 -4.44
CA PRO A 110 -11.97 -8.69 -3.00
C PRO A 110 -10.53 -9.04 -2.59
N TYR A 111 -10.05 -8.36 -1.54
CA TYR A 111 -8.72 -8.51 -0.95
C TYR A 111 -8.80 -8.50 0.57
N LEU A 112 -7.84 -9.18 1.19
CA LEU A 112 -7.55 -9.08 2.61
C LEU A 112 -6.35 -8.14 2.79
N LEU A 113 -6.57 -7.04 3.51
CA LEU A 113 -5.58 -6.01 3.81
C LEU A 113 -4.96 -6.27 5.19
N PHE A 114 -3.63 -6.15 5.29
CA PHE A 114 -2.89 -6.46 6.52
C PHE A 114 -2.24 -5.18 7.08
N TYR A 115 -2.76 -4.68 8.20
CA TYR A 115 -2.27 -3.50 8.89
C TYR A 115 -1.44 -3.88 10.11
N SER A 116 -0.27 -3.26 10.26
CA SER A 116 0.61 -3.48 11.42
C SER A 116 1.43 -2.22 11.76
N PRO A 117 1.92 -2.09 13.00
CA PRO A 117 2.80 -1.00 13.38
C PRO A 117 4.14 -1.06 12.63
N ASN A 118 4.62 0.08 12.14
CA ASN A 118 5.98 0.22 11.62
C ASN A 118 7.00 0.45 12.76
N ALA A 119 8.29 0.61 12.42
CA ALA A 119 9.36 0.84 13.40
C ALA A 119 9.19 2.11 14.26
N LYS A 120 8.29 3.03 13.88
CA LYS A 120 7.93 4.24 14.64
C LYS A 120 6.59 4.09 15.39
N GLY A 121 6.04 2.88 15.45
CA GLY A 121 4.75 2.57 16.07
C GLY A 121 3.53 2.97 15.24
N ARG A 122 3.68 3.54 14.04
CA ARG A 122 2.51 3.97 13.24
C ARG A 122 1.88 2.79 12.54
N ILE A 123 0.56 2.64 12.63
CA ILE A 123 -0.19 1.63 11.89
C ILE A 123 -0.13 1.95 10.40
N THR A 124 0.26 0.97 9.59
CA THR A 124 0.38 1.12 8.13
C THR A 124 -0.07 -0.15 7.42
N LEU A 125 -0.59 0.01 6.20
CA LEU A 125 -0.83 -1.11 5.30
C LEU A 125 0.52 -1.73 4.91
N ASN A 126 0.76 -2.95 5.39
CA ASN A 126 2.03 -3.65 5.17
C ASN A 126 1.97 -4.47 3.89
N THR A 127 0.90 -5.25 3.73
CA THR A 127 0.65 -6.11 2.55
C THR A 127 -0.84 -6.35 2.36
N PHE A 128 -1.19 -7.00 1.25
CA PHE A 128 -2.53 -7.50 0.95
C PHE A 128 -2.46 -8.76 0.09
N SER A 129 -3.53 -9.55 0.06
CA SER A 129 -3.68 -10.75 -0.76
C SER A 129 -5.12 -10.87 -1.29
N PRO A 130 -5.36 -11.59 -2.39
CA PRO A 130 -6.73 -11.86 -2.83
C PRO A 130 -7.50 -12.54 -1.69
N ALA A 131 -8.75 -12.14 -1.50
CA ALA A 131 -9.66 -12.78 -0.55
C ALA A 131 -10.54 -13.75 -1.34
N GLU A 132 -10.02 -14.95 -1.59
CA GLU A 132 -10.81 -16.08 -2.10
C GLU A 132 -11.96 -16.44 -1.15
#